data_AF-A0A2D5H4N4-F1
#
_entry.id   AF-A0A2D5H4N4-F1
#
_cell.length_a   1.000
_cell.length_b   1.000
_cell.length_c   1.000
_cell.angle_alpha   90.00
_cell.angle_beta   90.00
_cell.angle_gamma   90.00
#
_symmetry.space_group_name_H-M   'P 1'
#
loop_
_entity.id
_entity.type
_entity.pdbx_description
1 polymer ?
#
loop_
_entity_poly.entity_id
_entity_poly.type
_entity_poly.pdbx_seq_one_letter_code
_entity_poly.pdbx_strand_id
1 'polypeptide(L)'
;MKLSYKVTSSTLFLLSSFFCLTGCGEPPIPPQTASLSTEGKGEFSSIPRDEGKKPEETELDYLLRRGGLNRNKPEAGGGYYFSNYFDYCSEDELPMLTRVEGLRAFDMFDGNSFSPAGWKQIGQISGLEAFNVSCQYVTDEHLMGLQGLPHLKDLKILNNCMKQSPVSDQGLQVLSSFPALRRLVLHSREINVRGCELIGDCTKLRALELWGPITDECLKPLGKLKNLKHLIVVGTFSDAGLKHLSGLKQLTRLVLHSDQMTGSGLNSFAEASQLREFGFSGSPAGNATLKQLDQLPALAVLNLSTHTVNDAVLQTMPDLPQLEALSLKSSTITDKGLDALVHVKNLSELDLQFTEITNSGLTRLEPLQQLRLLVLGYPGHTELITGKGLEPLTKLSRLEVLDIDYVNAEKLDLRPLARCPSLVEVILNFGSDDVRKRWQEVQVERPELKKVQNIIPVTRLLEKYFASYGVIP
;
A
#
# COMPACT_ATOMS: atom_id res chain seq x y z
N MET A 1 12.41 -56.21 24.87
CA MET A 1 13.37 -55.22 25.41
C MET A 1 12.82 -53.82 25.18
N LYS A 2 12.91 -52.92 26.16
CA LYS A 2 12.64 -51.49 25.95
C LYS A 2 13.88 -50.83 25.35
N LEU A 3 13.71 -49.95 24.37
CA LEU A 3 14.64 -48.84 24.12
C LEU A 3 13.88 -47.69 23.44
N SER A 4 13.74 -46.60 24.18
CA SER A 4 13.15 -45.35 23.74
C SER A 4 14.21 -44.47 23.08
N TYR A 5 13.86 -43.76 22.01
CA TYR A 5 14.60 -42.57 21.60
C TYR A 5 13.67 -41.36 21.45
N LYS A 6 14.12 -40.23 21.97
CA LYS A 6 13.41 -38.94 21.98
C LYS A 6 13.42 -38.34 20.58
N VAL A 7 12.32 -37.69 20.20
CA VAL A 7 12.31 -36.69 19.13
C VAL A 7 12.74 -35.35 19.73
N THR A 8 13.74 -34.71 19.13
CA THR A 8 14.07 -33.29 19.35
C THR A 8 13.83 -32.54 18.06
N SER A 9 12.94 -31.55 18.11
CA SER A 9 12.56 -30.73 16.96
C SER A 9 13.69 -29.78 16.54
N SER A 10 14.03 -29.77 15.25
CA SER A 10 14.73 -28.67 14.57
C SER A 10 14.59 -28.84 13.05
N THR A 11 14.15 -27.77 12.37
CA THR A 11 14.26 -27.53 10.91
C THR A 11 13.85 -28.65 9.94
N LEU A 12 12.65 -28.55 9.37
CA LEU A 12 12.40 -28.94 7.97
C LEU A 12 11.14 -28.24 7.42
N PHE A 13 11.30 -27.29 6.50
CA PHE A 13 10.24 -26.88 5.56
C PHE A 13 10.87 -26.26 4.30
N LEU A 14 11.15 -27.10 3.31
CA LEU A 14 11.31 -26.70 1.91
C LEU A 14 10.93 -27.89 1.02
N LEU A 15 10.18 -27.57 -0.05
CA LEU A 15 9.96 -28.36 -1.27
C LEU A 15 9.24 -29.72 -1.16
N SER A 16 8.00 -29.71 -1.67
CA SER A 16 7.46 -30.79 -2.51
C SER A 16 6.47 -30.21 -3.52
N SER A 17 6.20 -30.80 -4.69
CA SER A 17 7.11 -31.40 -5.68
C SER A 17 6.36 -31.48 -7.02
N PHE A 18 6.99 -31.13 -8.14
CA PHE A 18 6.55 -31.56 -9.47
C PHE A 18 6.83 -33.06 -9.63
N PHE A 19 5.93 -33.82 -10.29
CA PHE A 19 6.27 -34.69 -11.44
C PHE A 19 5.06 -35.51 -11.94
N CYS A 20 4.81 -35.45 -13.25
CA CYS A 20 4.63 -36.65 -14.09
C CYS A 20 4.65 -36.29 -15.59
N LEU A 21 5.56 -36.89 -16.35
CA LEU A 21 5.56 -37.01 -17.83
C LEU A 21 4.91 -38.39 -18.15
N THR A 22 4.29 -38.70 -19.29
CA THR A 22 4.66 -38.62 -20.73
C THR A 22 3.38 -38.84 -21.57
N GLY A 23 3.23 -38.57 -22.88
CA GLY A 23 4.10 -38.01 -23.93
C GLY A 23 3.47 -38.19 -25.34
N CYS A 24 4.06 -37.54 -26.36
CA CYS A 24 3.86 -37.71 -27.83
C CYS A 24 2.57 -37.20 -28.54
N GLY A 25 2.74 -36.23 -29.47
CA GLY A 25 1.88 -36.05 -30.66
C GLY A 25 1.54 -34.61 -31.07
N GLU A 26 2.11 -34.12 -32.19
CA GLU A 26 1.74 -32.87 -32.89
C GLU A 26 2.14 -32.95 -34.38
N PRO A 27 1.59 -32.12 -35.31
CA PRO A 27 0.38 -31.30 -35.31
C PRO A 27 -0.54 -31.73 -36.50
N PRO A 28 -0.91 -30.96 -37.57
CA PRO A 28 -1.40 -29.56 -37.72
C PRO A 28 -2.67 -29.35 -38.62
N ILE A 29 -3.55 -28.41 -38.24
CA ILE A 29 -4.29 -27.42 -39.12
C ILE A 29 -5.41 -27.95 -40.08
N PRO A 30 -6.50 -27.19 -40.44
CA PRO A 30 -7.05 -25.90 -39.96
C PRO A 30 -8.52 -25.96 -39.44
N PRO A 31 -9.07 -24.86 -38.89
CA PRO A 31 -10.52 -24.66 -38.69
C PRO A 31 -11.17 -23.81 -39.80
N GLN A 32 -12.39 -24.15 -40.24
CA GLN A 32 -13.25 -23.26 -41.05
C GLN A 32 -14.74 -23.30 -40.63
N THR A 33 -15.25 -22.11 -40.33
CA THR A 33 -16.63 -21.58 -40.60
C THR A 33 -17.89 -22.33 -40.15
N ALA A 34 -18.61 -21.74 -39.18
CA ALA A 34 -20.03 -21.31 -39.25
C ALA A 34 -20.57 -21.09 -37.81
N SER A 35 -20.71 -19.87 -37.25
CA SER A 35 -21.69 -18.80 -37.53
C SER A 35 -23.15 -19.11 -37.15
N LEU A 36 -23.63 -18.53 -36.03
CA LEU A 36 -25.01 -18.11 -35.67
C LEU A 36 -24.94 -17.58 -34.21
N SER A 37 -24.71 -16.29 -33.99
CA SER A 37 -25.71 -15.20 -33.82
C SER A 37 -26.26 -15.05 -32.39
N THR A 38 -25.72 -14.03 -31.68
CA THR A 38 -26.45 -13.00 -30.86
C THR A 38 -27.50 -13.44 -29.83
N GLU A 39 -27.56 -12.91 -28.60
CA GLU A 39 -27.38 -11.51 -28.17
C GLU A 39 -26.83 -11.37 -26.73
N GLY A 40 -26.24 -10.19 -26.41
CA GLY A 40 -26.53 -9.53 -25.14
C GLY A 40 -25.62 -9.74 -23.91
N LYS A 41 -24.33 -9.36 -23.97
CA LYS A 41 -23.62 -8.75 -22.82
C LYS A 41 -22.72 -7.60 -23.29
N GLY A 42 -22.60 -6.57 -22.44
CA GLY A 42 -22.10 -5.23 -22.79
C GLY A 42 -20.67 -5.17 -23.32
N GLU A 43 -20.44 -4.16 -24.13
CA GLU A 43 -19.19 -3.89 -24.85
C GLU A 43 -18.03 -3.61 -23.90
N PHE A 44 -17.03 -4.50 -23.88
CA PHE A 44 -15.65 -4.03 -23.71
C PHE A 44 -15.30 -3.25 -24.97
N SER A 45 -15.32 -1.91 -24.89
CA SER A 45 -15.01 -1.03 -26.01
C SER A 45 -13.64 -1.40 -26.57
N SER A 46 -13.62 -1.84 -27.83
CA SER A 46 -12.37 -2.10 -28.54
C SER A 46 -11.53 -0.83 -28.58
N ILE A 47 -10.20 -0.96 -28.48
CA ILE A 47 -9.28 0.13 -28.79
C ILE A 47 -9.72 0.74 -30.13
N PRO A 48 -10.01 2.05 -30.21
CA PRO A 48 -10.44 2.66 -31.45
C PRO A 48 -9.43 2.36 -32.54
N ARG A 49 -9.90 1.99 -33.75
CA ARG A 49 -8.99 1.81 -34.88
C ARG A 49 -8.28 3.13 -35.11
N ASP A 50 -6.97 3.11 -34.96
CA ASP A 50 -6.16 4.29 -35.19
C ASP A 50 -6.10 4.57 -36.69
N GLU A 51 -6.87 5.58 -37.12
CA GLU A 51 -6.87 6.07 -38.50
C GLU A 51 -5.59 6.90 -38.83
N GLY A 52 -4.67 7.01 -37.88
CA GLY A 52 -3.49 7.85 -37.98
C GLY A 52 -3.80 9.33 -37.80
N LYS A 53 -2.74 10.13 -37.84
CA LYS A 53 -2.80 11.59 -37.71
C LYS A 53 -3.25 12.23 -39.01
N LYS A 54 -4.23 13.13 -38.95
CA LYS A 54 -4.70 13.88 -40.13
C LYS A 54 -3.71 15.00 -40.49
N PRO A 55 -3.56 15.38 -41.77
CA PRO A 55 -2.53 16.36 -42.20
C PRO A 55 -2.60 17.72 -41.47
N GLU A 56 -3.80 18.18 -41.15
CA GLU A 56 -4.08 19.48 -40.49
C GLU A 56 -4.11 19.37 -38.95
N GLU A 57 -3.99 18.17 -38.38
CA GLU A 57 -4.16 17.91 -36.94
C GLU A 57 -2.86 18.20 -36.18
N THR A 58 -2.93 18.80 -35.00
CA THR A 58 -1.73 18.99 -34.16
C THR A 58 -1.33 17.67 -33.49
N GLU A 59 -0.08 17.54 -33.04
CA GLU A 59 0.34 16.34 -32.27
C GLU A 59 -0.53 16.19 -31.00
N LEU A 60 -0.87 17.32 -30.38
CA LEU A 60 -1.71 17.43 -29.22
C LEU A 60 -3.14 16.92 -29.49
N ASP A 61 -3.79 17.40 -30.55
CA ASP A 61 -5.17 17.02 -30.88
C ASP A 61 -5.27 15.54 -31.27
N TYR A 62 -4.28 15.04 -32.03
CA TYR A 62 -4.18 13.62 -32.37
C TYR A 62 -4.09 12.73 -31.12
N LEU A 63 -3.19 13.06 -30.20
CA LEU A 63 -2.99 12.28 -28.97
C LEU A 63 -4.16 12.38 -27.99
N LEU A 64 -4.84 13.54 -27.93
CA LEU A 64 -6.10 13.70 -27.20
C LEU A 64 -7.21 12.83 -27.81
N ARG A 65 -7.30 12.76 -29.15
CA ARG A 65 -8.27 11.92 -29.87
C ARG A 65 -8.00 10.43 -29.69
N ARG A 66 -6.73 10.02 -29.60
CA ARG A 66 -6.33 8.61 -29.40
C ARG A 66 -6.52 8.12 -27.95
N GLY A 67 -6.60 9.03 -26.98
CA GLY A 67 -6.91 8.74 -25.57
C GLY A 67 -5.70 8.54 -24.65
N GLY A 68 -4.47 8.49 -25.19
CA GLY A 68 -3.25 8.37 -24.39
C GLY A 68 -2.87 9.66 -23.64
N LEU A 69 -3.28 10.82 -24.15
CA LEU A 69 -3.03 12.12 -23.53
C LEU A 69 -4.29 12.66 -22.86
N ASN A 70 -4.14 13.14 -21.63
CA ASN A 70 -5.24 13.56 -20.76
C ASN A 70 -4.97 14.96 -20.19
N ARG A 71 -6.04 15.71 -19.90
CA ARG A 71 -5.93 17.08 -19.34
C ARG A 71 -5.84 17.03 -17.82
N ASN A 72 -4.84 17.69 -17.24
CA ASN A 72 -4.84 17.97 -15.80
C ASN A 72 -5.93 19.00 -15.46
N LYS A 73 -6.54 18.87 -14.28
CA LYS A 73 -7.47 19.90 -13.76
C LYS A 73 -6.74 21.25 -13.65
N PRO A 74 -7.41 22.39 -13.95
CA PRO A 74 -6.79 23.73 -13.84
C PRO A 74 -6.17 24.00 -12.46
N GLU A 75 -6.79 23.47 -11.41
CA GLU A 75 -6.37 23.54 -10.01
C GLU A 75 -4.99 22.93 -9.73
N ALA A 76 -4.49 22.03 -10.60
CA ALA A 76 -3.14 21.47 -10.53
C ALA A 76 -2.09 22.35 -11.28
N GLY A 77 -2.46 23.55 -11.71
CA GLY A 77 -1.61 24.47 -12.47
C GLY A 77 -1.69 24.31 -14.00
N GLY A 78 -2.65 23.52 -14.50
CA GLY A 78 -2.88 23.26 -15.93
C GLY A 78 -1.84 22.34 -16.59
N GLY A 79 -2.09 22.01 -17.87
CA GLY A 79 -1.24 21.14 -18.70
C GLY A 79 -1.84 19.76 -18.95
N TYR A 80 -1.02 18.88 -19.53
CA TYR A 80 -1.39 17.52 -19.94
C TYR A 80 -0.58 16.47 -19.18
N TYR A 81 -1.15 15.28 -19.02
CA TYR A 81 -0.43 14.07 -18.63
C TYR A 81 -0.64 12.97 -19.68
N PHE A 82 0.42 12.23 -19.96
CA PHE A 82 0.38 11.03 -20.79
C PHE A 82 0.22 9.80 -19.89
N SER A 83 -0.61 8.84 -20.28
CA SER A 83 -0.81 7.58 -19.57
C SER A 83 -0.80 6.40 -20.53
N ASN A 84 0.14 5.47 -20.36
CA ASN A 84 0.28 4.31 -21.25
C ASN A 84 -0.52 3.07 -20.80
N TYR A 85 -1.64 3.26 -20.10
CA TYR A 85 -2.38 2.15 -19.46
C TYR A 85 -2.94 1.10 -20.45
N PHE A 86 -3.09 1.44 -21.72
CA PHE A 86 -3.58 0.54 -22.79
C PHE A 86 -2.63 0.51 -24.01
N ASP A 87 -1.31 0.65 -23.79
CA ASP A 87 -0.27 0.70 -24.84
C ASP A 87 -0.60 1.72 -25.98
N TYR A 88 -0.98 2.94 -25.58
CA TYR A 88 -1.38 4.03 -26.48
C TYR A 88 -0.20 4.73 -27.20
N CYS A 89 1.04 4.29 -27.02
CA CYS A 89 2.23 4.86 -27.67
C CYS A 89 3.31 3.79 -27.83
N SER A 90 3.81 3.61 -29.05
CA SER A 90 5.02 2.80 -29.30
C SER A 90 6.30 3.63 -29.08
N GLU A 91 7.47 2.98 -29.05
CA GLU A 91 8.76 3.68 -28.86
C GLU A 91 9.08 4.63 -30.04
N ASP A 92 8.55 4.34 -31.23
CA ASP A 92 8.69 5.17 -32.44
C ASP A 92 7.83 6.46 -32.39
N GLU A 93 6.81 6.50 -31.52
CA GLU A 93 5.89 7.63 -31.36
C GLU A 93 6.32 8.61 -30.25
N LEU A 94 7.25 8.21 -29.38
CA LEU A 94 7.85 9.07 -28.34
C LEU A 94 8.41 10.41 -28.85
N PRO A 95 9.01 10.53 -30.07
CA PRO A 95 9.45 11.83 -30.59
C PRO A 95 8.29 12.83 -30.75
N MET A 96 7.05 12.37 -30.96
CA MET A 96 5.90 13.28 -31.07
C MET A 96 5.55 13.88 -29.69
N LEU A 97 5.72 13.13 -28.59
CA LEU A 97 5.46 13.61 -27.24
C LEU A 97 6.39 14.76 -26.84
N THR A 98 7.61 14.82 -27.38
CA THR A 98 8.55 15.95 -27.19
C THR A 98 8.02 17.28 -27.74
N ARG A 99 7.03 17.24 -28.65
CA ARG A 99 6.43 18.42 -29.30
C ARG A 99 5.12 18.88 -28.63
N VAL A 100 4.64 18.16 -27.62
CA VAL A 100 3.37 18.47 -26.95
C VAL A 100 3.61 19.57 -25.90
N GLU A 101 3.32 20.81 -26.28
CA GLU A 101 3.37 21.93 -25.35
C GLU A 101 2.47 21.71 -24.13
N GLY A 102 3.02 21.89 -22.94
CA GLY A 102 2.30 21.70 -21.69
C GLY A 102 2.16 20.24 -21.22
N LEU A 103 2.81 19.26 -21.86
CA LEU A 103 2.98 17.93 -21.28
C LEU A 103 3.86 18.01 -20.01
N ARG A 104 3.28 17.65 -18.87
CA ARG A 104 3.90 17.80 -17.53
C ARG A 104 4.01 16.52 -16.72
N ALA A 105 3.28 15.47 -17.06
CA ALA A 105 3.37 14.18 -16.38
C ALA A 105 3.33 13.01 -17.37
N PHE A 106 4.04 11.95 -17.06
CA PHE A 106 4.13 10.73 -17.88
C PHE A 106 4.01 9.52 -16.97
N ASP A 107 2.92 8.78 -17.13
CA ASP A 107 2.55 7.64 -16.29
C ASP A 107 2.59 6.33 -17.10
N MET A 108 3.35 5.35 -16.62
CA MET A 108 3.51 4.02 -17.21
C MET A 108 3.07 2.94 -16.23
N PHE A 109 2.20 2.03 -16.68
CA PHE A 109 1.70 0.90 -15.91
C PHE A 109 1.93 -0.41 -16.69
N ASP A 110 2.16 -1.50 -15.95
CA ASP A 110 2.54 -2.84 -16.43
C ASP A 110 3.69 -2.86 -17.45
N GLY A 111 4.85 -2.37 -16.99
CA GLY A 111 5.96 -2.08 -17.88
C GLY A 111 6.70 -3.28 -18.48
N ASN A 112 6.44 -3.48 -19.76
CA ASN A 112 7.38 -3.99 -20.78
C ASN A 112 7.63 -2.95 -21.91
N SER A 113 7.14 -1.71 -21.79
CA SER A 113 6.77 -0.89 -22.96
C SER A 113 7.90 -0.09 -23.65
N PHE A 114 8.96 0.37 -22.95
CA PHE A 114 10.06 1.16 -23.57
C PHE A 114 11.45 0.77 -23.10
N SER A 115 12.41 0.78 -24.04
CA SER A 115 13.84 0.52 -23.82
C SER A 115 14.57 1.69 -23.14
N PRO A 116 15.88 1.55 -22.78
CA PRO A 116 16.70 2.69 -22.36
C PRO A 116 16.76 3.82 -23.40
N ALA A 117 16.68 3.49 -24.70
CA ALA A 117 16.61 4.50 -25.76
C ALA A 117 15.29 5.28 -25.69
N GLY A 118 14.16 4.60 -25.46
CA GLY A 118 12.87 5.24 -25.20
C GLY A 118 12.90 6.17 -23.99
N TRP A 119 13.49 5.76 -22.86
CA TRP A 119 13.66 6.65 -21.70
C TRP A 119 14.55 7.87 -22.01
N LYS A 120 15.56 7.72 -22.87
CA LYS A 120 16.37 8.84 -23.39
C LYS A 120 15.59 9.78 -24.32
N GLN A 121 14.53 9.30 -24.98
CA GLN A 121 13.60 10.16 -25.73
C GLN A 121 12.66 10.91 -24.77
N ILE A 122 12.11 10.22 -23.77
CA ILE A 122 11.30 10.83 -22.71
C ILE A 122 12.10 11.91 -21.96
N GLY A 123 13.40 11.68 -21.74
CA GLY A 123 14.33 12.66 -21.17
C GLY A 123 14.53 13.94 -21.99
N GLN A 124 13.95 14.07 -23.20
CA GLN A 124 13.95 15.29 -24.01
C GLN A 124 12.69 16.14 -23.79
N ILE A 125 11.68 15.64 -23.06
CA ILE A 125 10.45 16.35 -22.73
C ILE A 125 10.73 17.35 -21.59
N SER A 126 11.41 18.45 -21.89
CA SER A 126 11.95 19.40 -20.90
C SER A 126 10.91 20.01 -19.95
N GLY A 127 9.64 20.06 -20.36
CA GLY A 127 8.50 20.51 -19.55
C GLY A 127 7.98 19.51 -18.52
N LEU A 128 8.53 18.29 -18.46
CA LEU A 128 8.04 17.24 -17.58
C LEU A 128 8.35 17.54 -16.11
N GLU A 129 7.30 17.50 -15.28
CA GLU A 129 7.36 17.71 -13.83
C GLU A 129 7.19 16.41 -13.03
N ALA A 130 6.56 15.39 -13.61
CA ALA A 130 6.38 14.07 -13.00
C ALA A 130 6.65 12.92 -13.98
N PHE A 131 7.41 11.92 -13.53
CA PHE A 131 7.62 10.66 -14.24
C PHE A 131 7.31 9.49 -13.29
N ASN A 132 6.22 8.77 -13.56
CA ASN A 132 5.78 7.66 -12.72
C ASN A 132 5.76 6.37 -13.54
N VAL A 133 6.44 5.35 -13.06
CA VAL A 133 6.53 4.06 -13.75
C VAL A 133 6.36 2.90 -12.77
N SER A 134 5.55 1.93 -13.19
CA SER A 134 5.38 0.62 -12.55
C SER A 134 5.78 -0.45 -13.56
N CYS A 135 7.02 -0.92 -13.46
CA CYS A 135 7.68 -1.80 -14.44
C CYS A 135 8.09 -3.14 -13.82
N GLN A 136 8.28 -4.14 -14.69
CA GLN A 136 8.94 -5.40 -14.31
C GLN A 136 10.47 -5.35 -14.52
N TYR A 137 10.98 -4.33 -15.23
CA TYR A 137 12.41 -4.16 -15.44
C TYR A 137 12.76 -2.68 -15.64
N VAL A 138 13.70 -2.18 -14.83
CA VAL A 138 14.32 -0.84 -14.94
C VAL A 138 15.79 -1.01 -14.57
N THR A 139 16.67 -0.37 -15.33
CA THR A 139 18.13 -0.43 -15.13
C THR A 139 18.73 0.96 -14.98
N ASP A 140 20.00 1.02 -14.59
CA ASP A 140 20.78 2.26 -14.58
C ASP A 140 20.71 3.03 -15.91
N GLU A 141 20.78 2.34 -17.06
CA GLU A 141 20.70 2.98 -18.39
C GLU A 141 19.35 3.66 -18.64
N HIS A 142 18.25 3.03 -18.22
CA HIS A 142 16.91 3.64 -18.29
C HIS A 142 16.89 4.93 -17.48
N LEU A 143 17.31 4.86 -16.22
CA LEU A 143 17.29 5.99 -15.29
C LEU A 143 18.20 7.15 -15.77
N MET A 144 19.39 6.84 -16.28
CA MET A 144 20.28 7.83 -16.90
C MET A 144 19.69 8.50 -18.15
N GLY A 145 18.78 7.82 -18.87
CA GLY A 145 18.04 8.40 -20.00
C GLY A 145 17.24 9.66 -19.62
N LEU A 146 16.79 9.78 -18.37
CA LEU A 146 15.99 10.89 -17.88
C LEU A 146 16.79 12.18 -17.58
N GLN A 147 18.11 12.21 -17.78
CA GLN A 147 18.99 13.32 -17.39
C GLN A 147 18.58 14.72 -17.90
N GLY A 148 17.80 14.81 -18.98
CA GLY A 148 17.37 16.08 -19.60
C GLY A 148 16.08 16.70 -19.03
N LEU A 149 15.65 16.29 -17.84
CA LEU A 149 14.40 16.76 -17.18
C LEU A 149 14.64 17.76 -16.03
N PRO A 150 15.02 19.03 -16.31
CA PRO A 150 15.42 20.00 -15.27
C PRO A 150 14.26 20.44 -14.36
N HIS A 151 13.01 20.20 -14.77
CA HIS A 151 11.80 20.58 -14.04
C HIS A 151 11.14 19.42 -13.29
N LEU A 152 11.76 18.23 -13.29
CA LEU A 152 11.26 17.05 -12.60
C LEU A 152 11.16 17.30 -11.08
N LYS A 153 9.93 17.28 -10.57
CA LYS A 153 9.57 17.43 -9.15
C LYS A 153 9.23 16.09 -8.51
N ASP A 154 8.86 15.10 -9.31
CA ASP A 154 8.26 13.85 -8.86
C ASP A 154 8.78 12.69 -9.72
N LEU A 155 9.51 11.77 -9.09
CA LEU A 155 10.03 10.57 -9.74
C LEU A 155 9.58 9.35 -8.95
N LYS A 156 8.84 8.45 -9.60
CA LYS A 156 8.35 7.21 -9.00
C LYS A 156 8.73 6.03 -9.88
N ILE A 157 9.53 5.13 -9.32
CA ILE A 157 9.96 3.89 -9.94
C ILE A 157 9.57 2.74 -9.01
N LEU A 158 8.38 2.16 -9.26
CA LEU A 158 7.98 0.90 -8.65
C LEU A 158 8.50 -0.23 -9.53
N ASN A 159 9.44 -1.02 -9.01
CA ASN A 159 9.82 -2.27 -9.68
C ASN A 159 9.13 -3.44 -8.98
N ASN A 160 8.19 -4.07 -9.70
CA ASN A 160 7.38 -5.17 -9.18
C ASN A 160 8.06 -6.55 -9.36
N CYS A 161 9.30 -6.59 -9.87
CA CYS A 161 9.97 -7.83 -10.21
C CYS A 161 10.81 -8.40 -9.06
N MET A 162 10.62 -9.70 -8.81
CA MET A 162 11.38 -10.47 -7.84
C MET A 162 12.77 -10.89 -8.35
N LYS A 163 13.08 -10.67 -9.64
CA LYS A 163 14.41 -10.85 -10.24
C LYS A 163 15.17 -9.52 -10.21
N GLN A 164 16.51 -9.58 -10.29
CA GLN A 164 17.38 -8.41 -10.11
C GLN A 164 16.90 -7.17 -10.89
N SER A 165 16.64 -6.10 -10.14
CA SER A 165 16.32 -4.76 -10.64
C SER A 165 17.59 -3.91 -10.52
N PRO A 166 18.40 -3.75 -11.57
CA PRO A 166 19.73 -3.17 -11.46
C PRO A 166 19.69 -1.64 -11.55
N VAL A 167 18.95 -1.00 -10.63
CA VAL A 167 19.09 0.44 -10.37
C VAL A 167 20.03 0.58 -9.17
N SER A 168 21.32 0.71 -9.48
CA SER A 168 22.42 0.85 -8.53
C SER A 168 22.72 2.33 -8.26
N ASP A 169 23.80 2.61 -7.52
CA ASP A 169 24.30 3.96 -7.38
C ASP A 169 24.83 4.58 -8.69
N GLN A 170 25.11 3.77 -9.73
CA GLN A 170 25.48 4.29 -11.05
C GLN A 170 24.32 5.01 -11.75
N GLY A 171 23.11 4.45 -11.74
CA GLY A 171 21.92 5.10 -12.30
C GLY A 171 21.45 6.28 -11.45
N LEU A 172 21.61 6.20 -10.12
CA LEU A 172 21.23 7.28 -9.20
C LEU A 172 22.08 8.55 -9.35
N GLN A 173 23.19 8.52 -10.09
CA GLN A 173 23.95 9.73 -10.44
C GLN A 173 23.08 10.75 -11.19
N VAL A 174 22.06 10.30 -11.94
CA VAL A 174 21.13 11.18 -12.66
C VAL A 174 20.36 12.14 -11.74
N LEU A 175 20.20 11.80 -10.44
CA LEU A 175 19.45 12.63 -9.49
C LEU A 175 20.05 14.04 -9.34
N SER A 176 21.36 14.18 -9.59
CA SER A 176 22.05 15.48 -9.64
C SER A 176 21.49 16.43 -10.72
N SER A 177 20.89 15.89 -11.78
CA SER A 177 20.23 16.62 -12.86
C SER A 177 18.79 17.05 -12.54
N PHE A 178 18.24 16.70 -11.37
CA PHE A 178 16.87 17.02 -10.95
C PHE A 178 16.83 18.06 -9.82
N PRO A 179 17.26 19.32 -10.05
CA PRO A 179 17.35 20.35 -9.01
C PRO A 179 15.99 20.81 -8.46
N ALA A 180 14.88 20.32 -9.02
CA ALA A 180 13.52 20.59 -8.59
C ALA A 180 12.87 19.44 -7.79
N LEU A 181 13.55 18.30 -7.61
CA LEU A 181 12.97 17.06 -7.07
C LEU A 181 12.43 17.25 -5.64
N ARG A 182 11.18 16.83 -5.43
CA ARG A 182 10.41 16.94 -4.18
C ARG A 182 9.84 15.61 -3.72
N ARG A 183 9.57 14.68 -4.63
CA ARG A 183 9.19 13.30 -4.31
C ARG A 183 10.09 12.34 -5.08
N LEU A 184 10.62 11.35 -4.35
CA LEU A 184 11.28 10.18 -4.91
C LEU A 184 10.63 8.93 -4.30
N VAL A 185 10.19 8.02 -5.16
CA VAL A 185 9.80 6.66 -4.81
C VAL A 185 10.68 5.72 -5.61
N LEU A 186 11.44 4.86 -4.94
CA LEU A 186 12.37 3.94 -5.59
C LEU A 186 12.38 2.58 -4.90
N HIS A 187 12.08 1.54 -5.67
CA HIS A 187 12.24 0.15 -5.26
C HIS A 187 13.38 -0.47 -6.05
N SER A 188 14.48 -0.82 -5.38
CA SER A 188 15.61 -1.50 -6.00
C SER A 188 16.38 -2.34 -4.99
N ARG A 189 16.80 -3.53 -5.41
CA ARG A 189 17.61 -4.43 -4.58
C ARG A 189 19.10 -4.09 -4.57
N GLU A 190 19.53 -3.12 -5.38
CA GLU A 190 20.92 -2.66 -5.48
C GLU A 190 21.17 -1.33 -4.74
N ILE A 191 20.19 -0.81 -3.97
CA ILE A 191 20.37 0.43 -3.20
C ILE A 191 21.37 0.20 -2.07
N ASN A 192 22.57 0.75 -2.22
CA ASN A 192 23.64 0.70 -1.24
C ASN A 192 23.86 2.08 -0.57
N VAL A 193 24.88 2.19 0.28
CA VAL A 193 25.22 3.43 1.00
C VAL A 193 25.51 4.58 0.03
N ARG A 194 26.22 4.33 -1.08
CA ARG A 194 26.54 5.33 -2.10
C ARG A 194 25.29 5.83 -2.83
N GLY A 195 24.35 4.93 -3.13
CA GLY A 195 23.03 5.31 -3.66
C GLY A 195 22.28 6.21 -2.68
N CYS A 196 22.35 5.91 -1.38
CA CYS A 196 21.75 6.73 -0.34
C CYS A 196 22.46 8.09 -0.13
N GLU A 197 23.76 8.20 -0.42
CA GLU A 197 24.46 9.49 -0.47
C GLU A 197 23.90 10.41 -1.56
N LEU A 198 23.74 9.88 -2.79
CA LEU A 198 23.19 10.61 -3.93
C LEU A 198 21.74 11.05 -3.67
N ILE A 199 20.93 10.19 -3.06
CA ILE A 199 19.57 10.53 -2.60
C ILE A 199 19.61 11.58 -1.48
N GLY A 200 20.55 11.47 -0.53
CA GLY A 200 20.72 12.40 0.59
C GLY A 200 21.14 13.82 0.18
N ASP A 201 21.75 13.98 -1.00
CA ASP A 201 22.10 15.29 -1.57
C ASP A 201 20.90 15.98 -2.25
N CYS A 202 19.79 15.27 -2.48
CA CYS A 202 18.52 15.81 -3.00
C CYS A 202 17.73 16.59 -1.93
N THR A 203 18.36 17.58 -1.29
CA THR A 203 17.87 18.29 -0.08
C THR A 203 16.53 19.02 -0.21
N LYS A 204 15.95 19.14 -1.41
CA LYS A 204 14.58 19.65 -1.65
C LYS A 204 13.48 18.59 -1.52
N LEU A 205 13.83 17.32 -1.34
CA LEU A 205 12.88 16.24 -1.08
C LEU A 205 11.98 16.55 0.12
N ARG A 206 10.69 16.29 -0.08
CA ARG A 206 9.58 16.40 0.89
C ARG A 206 8.90 15.06 1.14
N ALA A 207 8.96 14.16 0.16
CA ALA A 207 8.51 12.78 0.28
C ALA A 207 9.60 11.84 -0.25
N LEU A 208 9.95 10.83 0.53
CA LEU A 208 10.89 9.79 0.14
C LEU A 208 10.30 8.42 0.50
N GLU A 209 10.26 7.51 -0.47
CA GLU A 209 9.96 6.10 -0.28
C GLU A 209 11.09 5.27 -0.88
N LEU A 210 11.73 4.45 -0.04
CA LEU A 210 12.79 3.53 -0.46
C LEU A 210 12.47 2.11 -0.03
N TRP A 211 12.61 1.17 -0.98
CA TRP A 211 12.63 -0.27 -0.70
C TRP A 211 13.89 -0.88 -1.30
N GLY A 212 14.69 -1.54 -0.46
CA GLY A 212 15.96 -2.16 -0.84
C GLY A 212 16.73 -2.68 0.38
N PRO A 213 18.01 -3.06 0.25
CA PRO A 213 18.86 -3.43 1.38
C PRO A 213 19.35 -2.19 2.14
N ILE A 214 18.42 -1.37 2.64
CA ILE A 214 18.69 -0.14 3.38
C ILE A 214 19.17 -0.51 4.78
N THR A 215 20.46 -0.31 5.06
CA THR A 215 21.10 -0.58 6.36
C THR A 215 21.22 0.67 7.24
N ASP A 216 21.69 0.53 8.48
CA ASP A 216 21.98 1.66 9.37
C ASP A 216 22.92 2.71 8.75
N GLU A 217 23.92 2.26 7.96
CA GLU A 217 24.82 3.14 7.23
C GLU A 217 24.10 3.92 6.12
N CYS A 218 23.11 3.31 5.46
CA CYS A 218 22.28 3.98 4.46
C CYS A 218 21.43 5.11 5.06
N LEU A 219 21.05 5.03 6.34
CA LEU A 219 20.25 6.07 7.00
C LEU A 219 21.05 7.36 7.29
N LYS A 220 22.38 7.29 7.36
CA LYS A 220 23.27 8.45 7.60
C LYS A 220 23.07 9.59 6.59
N PRO A 221 23.23 9.37 5.27
CA PRO A 221 23.00 10.42 4.28
C PRO A 221 21.52 10.83 4.17
N LEU A 222 20.56 9.93 4.38
CA LEU A 222 19.13 10.28 4.36
C LEU A 222 18.78 11.26 5.49
N GLY A 223 19.49 11.21 6.62
CA GLY A 223 19.43 12.20 7.70
C GLY A 223 19.72 13.64 7.26
N LYS A 224 20.34 13.89 6.10
CA LYS A 224 20.54 15.24 5.51
C LYS A 224 19.23 15.90 5.08
N LEU A 225 18.18 15.14 4.78
CA LEU A 225 16.99 15.60 4.06
C LEU A 225 15.98 16.36 4.96
N LYS A 226 16.41 17.48 5.56
CA LYS A 226 15.66 18.23 6.61
C LYS A 226 14.29 18.79 6.20
N ASN A 227 13.94 18.73 4.91
CA ASN A 227 12.65 19.15 4.36
C ASN A 227 11.65 18.00 4.19
N LEU A 228 12.02 16.77 4.54
CA LEU A 228 11.11 15.62 4.50
C LEU A 228 9.93 15.81 5.44
N LYS A 229 8.74 15.57 4.88
CA LYS A 229 7.46 15.46 5.57
C LYS A 229 6.97 14.03 5.58
N HIS A 230 7.18 13.29 4.49
CA HIS A 230 6.82 11.88 4.39
C HIS A 230 8.10 11.05 4.19
N LEU A 231 8.33 10.07 5.05
CA LEU A 231 9.42 9.11 4.91
C LEU A 231 8.89 7.69 5.04
N ILE A 232 9.21 6.84 4.08
CA ILE A 232 8.88 5.43 4.05
C ILE A 232 10.18 4.68 3.73
N VAL A 233 10.59 3.78 4.62
CA VAL A 233 11.82 2.99 4.42
C VAL A 233 11.54 1.53 4.74
N VAL A 234 11.81 0.68 3.75
CA VAL A 234 11.71 -0.78 3.84
C VAL A 234 13.10 -1.35 3.60
N GLY A 235 13.69 -1.98 4.61
CA GLY A 235 15.07 -2.49 4.55
C GLY A 235 15.50 -3.31 5.77
N THR A 236 16.80 -3.30 6.05
CA THR A 236 17.49 -4.15 7.03
C THR A 236 18.31 -3.29 8.00
N PHE A 237 17.62 -2.38 8.68
CA PHE A 237 18.16 -1.40 9.63
C PHE A 237 17.65 -1.64 11.06
N SER A 238 18.45 -1.31 12.05
CA SER A 238 18.18 -1.49 13.48
C SER A 238 17.69 -0.21 14.16
N ASP A 239 17.30 -0.32 15.43
CA ASP A 239 17.02 0.83 16.29
C ASP A 239 18.20 1.81 16.42
N ALA A 240 19.45 1.34 16.20
CA ALA A 240 20.63 2.19 16.26
C ALA A 240 20.71 3.13 15.04
N GLY A 241 20.37 2.65 13.85
CA GLY A 241 20.36 3.45 12.62
C GLY A 241 19.35 4.59 12.64
N LEU A 242 18.22 4.42 13.34
CA LEU A 242 17.18 5.46 13.46
C LEU A 242 17.68 6.78 14.05
N LYS A 243 18.75 6.74 14.86
CA LYS A 243 19.39 7.94 15.43
C LYS A 243 19.87 8.92 14.34
N HIS A 244 20.23 8.42 13.16
CA HIS A 244 20.63 9.26 12.03
C HIS A 244 19.47 10.06 11.42
N LEU A 245 18.23 9.62 11.62
CA LEU A 245 17.01 10.27 11.15
C LEU A 245 16.43 11.28 12.16
N SER A 246 16.99 11.37 13.37
CA SER A 246 16.47 12.21 14.46
C SER A 246 16.29 13.69 14.10
N GLY A 247 17.16 14.22 13.23
CA GLY A 247 17.07 15.60 12.77
C GLY A 247 15.97 15.88 11.73
N LEU A 248 15.12 14.91 11.36
CA LEU A 248 14.03 15.08 10.39
C LEU A 248 12.76 15.66 11.05
N LYS A 249 12.89 16.84 11.66
CA LYS A 249 11.85 17.46 12.52
C LYS A 249 10.55 17.88 11.81
N GLN A 250 10.53 17.89 10.47
CA GLN A 250 9.37 18.25 9.64
C GLN A 250 8.48 17.05 9.27
N LEU A 251 8.81 15.83 9.71
CA LEU A 251 8.02 14.64 9.41
C LEU A 251 6.59 14.78 9.95
N THR A 252 5.63 14.53 9.07
CA THR A 252 4.19 14.38 9.35
C THR A 252 3.72 12.94 9.15
N ARG A 253 4.41 12.17 8.29
CA ARG A 253 4.19 10.73 8.05
C ARG A 253 5.52 9.99 8.08
N LEU A 254 5.59 8.90 8.85
CA LEU A 254 6.76 8.03 8.94
C LEU A 254 6.31 6.56 8.92
N VAL A 255 6.82 5.77 7.98
CA VAL A 255 6.60 4.32 7.91
C VAL A 255 7.95 3.61 7.88
N LEU A 256 8.19 2.69 8.81
CA LEU A 256 9.45 1.97 8.97
C LEU A 256 9.23 0.45 8.96
N HIS A 257 9.75 -0.22 7.94
CA HIS A 257 9.78 -1.69 7.89
C HIS A 257 11.22 -2.19 7.98
N SER A 258 11.54 -2.93 9.04
CA SER A 258 12.75 -3.72 9.11
C SER A 258 12.62 -4.87 10.11
N ASP A 259 13.04 -6.06 9.69
CA ASP A 259 13.09 -7.27 10.50
C ASP A 259 14.14 -7.22 11.63
N GLN A 260 14.91 -6.12 11.73
CA GLN A 260 15.92 -5.89 12.78
C GLN A 260 15.50 -4.85 13.84
N MET A 261 14.31 -4.23 13.70
CA MET A 261 13.81 -3.29 14.70
C MET A 261 13.20 -3.98 15.93
N THR A 262 13.37 -3.38 17.11
CA THR A 262 12.69 -3.72 18.37
C THR A 262 11.76 -2.61 18.85
N GLY A 263 11.82 -1.41 18.28
CA GLY A 263 11.04 -0.24 18.69
C GLY A 263 11.74 0.61 19.77
N SER A 264 12.86 0.16 20.31
CA SER A 264 13.64 0.91 21.30
C SER A 264 14.24 2.22 20.75
N GLY A 265 14.42 2.33 19.43
CA GLY A 265 14.99 3.49 18.74
C GLY A 265 13.95 4.55 18.34
N LEU A 266 12.66 4.34 18.59
CA LEU A 266 11.59 5.27 18.20
C LEU A 266 11.68 6.63 18.90
N ASN A 267 12.34 6.70 20.06
CA ASN A 267 12.68 7.95 20.73
C ASN A 267 13.55 8.90 19.87
N SER A 268 14.18 8.41 18.79
CA SER A 268 14.87 9.24 17.80
C SER A 268 13.95 10.29 17.17
N PHE A 269 12.63 10.06 17.15
CA PHE A 269 11.64 10.96 16.54
C PHE A 269 10.93 11.89 17.54
N ALA A 270 11.35 11.95 18.81
CA ALA A 270 10.74 12.80 19.85
C ALA A 270 10.70 14.31 19.47
N GLU A 271 11.63 14.79 18.65
CA GLU A 271 11.66 16.18 18.18
C GLU A 271 10.78 16.43 16.92
N ALA A 272 10.21 15.38 16.32
CA ALA A 272 9.30 15.47 15.17
C ALA A 272 7.87 15.80 15.62
N SER A 273 7.69 16.96 16.28
CA SER A 273 6.43 17.44 16.88
C SER A 273 5.23 17.54 15.92
N GLN A 274 5.43 17.39 14.61
CA GLN A 274 4.38 17.40 13.59
C GLN A 274 3.98 15.99 13.11
N LEU A 275 4.60 14.93 13.65
CA LEU A 275 4.37 13.55 13.25
C LEU A 275 2.96 13.12 13.67
N ARG A 276 2.07 12.97 12.69
CA ARG A 276 0.67 12.59 12.88
C ARG A 276 0.35 11.19 12.41
N GLU A 277 1.12 10.66 11.46
CA GLU A 277 0.93 9.33 10.91
C GLU A 277 2.20 8.49 11.11
N PHE A 278 2.10 7.43 11.91
CA PHE A 278 3.24 6.55 12.20
C PHE A 278 2.87 5.08 11.97
N GLY A 279 3.72 4.37 11.26
CA GLY A 279 3.63 2.93 11.11
C GLY A 279 4.99 2.28 11.29
N PHE A 280 5.06 1.15 11.99
CA PHE A 280 6.27 0.35 12.01
C PHE A 280 5.97 -1.14 12.15
N SER A 281 6.93 -1.95 11.72
CA SER A 281 6.93 -3.39 11.90
C SER A 281 8.36 -3.86 12.13
N GLY A 282 8.59 -4.57 13.23
CA GLY A 282 9.89 -5.02 13.71
C GLY A 282 10.06 -6.54 13.75
N SER A 283 11.17 -6.99 14.33
CA SER A 283 11.50 -8.40 14.54
C SER A 283 10.50 -9.12 15.46
N PRO A 284 10.14 -10.40 15.21
CA PRO A 284 9.35 -11.20 16.16
C PRO A 284 10.09 -11.55 17.46
N ALA A 285 11.41 -11.39 17.50
CA ALA A 285 12.26 -11.76 18.63
C ALA A 285 12.50 -10.59 19.61
N GLY A 286 12.05 -9.38 19.29
CA GLY A 286 12.18 -8.23 20.17
C GLY A 286 11.13 -8.24 21.27
N ASN A 287 11.53 -7.92 22.51
CA ASN A 287 10.62 -7.46 23.57
C ASN A 287 10.12 -6.04 23.22
N ALA A 288 9.37 -5.92 22.11
CA ALA A 288 8.89 -4.66 21.61
C ALA A 288 8.01 -3.99 22.65
N THR A 289 8.23 -2.69 22.86
CA THR A 289 7.40 -1.89 23.74
C THR A 289 7.02 -0.60 23.03
N LEU A 290 5.78 -0.19 23.23
CA LEU A 290 5.20 0.99 22.61
C LEU A 290 5.37 2.24 23.48
N LYS A 291 6.03 2.13 24.64
CA LYS A 291 6.18 3.22 25.62
C LYS A 291 6.72 4.50 25.01
N GLN A 292 7.70 4.39 24.10
CA GLN A 292 8.36 5.51 23.43
C GLN A 292 7.44 6.33 22.52
N LEU A 293 6.21 5.87 22.25
CA LEU A 293 5.18 6.68 21.58
C LEU A 293 4.67 7.84 22.46
N ASP A 294 4.99 7.86 23.76
CA ASP A 294 4.70 8.97 24.66
C ASP A 294 5.39 10.28 24.24
N GLN A 295 6.52 10.16 23.52
CA GLN A 295 7.24 11.27 22.89
C GLN A 295 6.60 11.77 21.58
N LEU A 296 5.50 11.16 21.12
CA LEU A 296 4.78 11.51 19.89
C LEU A 296 3.34 12.00 20.18
N PRO A 297 3.15 13.09 20.96
CA PRO A 297 1.84 13.50 21.47
C PRO A 297 0.86 14.00 20.40
N ALA A 298 1.33 14.27 19.17
CA ALA A 298 0.52 14.70 18.04
C ALA A 298 0.04 13.52 17.15
N LEU A 299 0.32 12.27 17.54
CA LEU A 299 0.04 11.09 16.74
C LEU A 299 -1.47 10.83 16.62
N ALA A 300 -1.98 10.86 15.39
CA ALA A 300 -3.39 10.69 15.05
C ALA A 300 -3.70 9.37 14.32
N VAL A 301 -2.74 8.83 13.59
CA VAL A 301 -2.87 7.55 12.86
C VAL A 301 -1.70 6.65 13.24
N LEU A 302 -1.99 5.51 13.84
CA LEU A 302 -1.00 4.51 14.24
C LEU A 302 -1.27 3.18 13.51
N ASN A 303 -0.24 2.67 12.83
CA ASN A 303 -0.29 1.35 12.19
C ASN A 303 0.71 0.40 12.88
N LEU A 304 0.16 -0.65 13.49
CA LEU A 304 0.87 -1.72 14.19
C LEU A 304 0.61 -3.08 13.50
N SER A 305 0.46 -3.07 12.16
CA SER A 305 0.03 -4.26 11.41
C SER A 305 1.17 -5.27 11.27
N THR A 306 1.37 -6.12 12.28
CA THR A 306 2.43 -7.12 12.30
C THR A 306 2.17 -8.20 13.35
N HIS A 307 2.51 -9.46 13.04
CA HIS A 307 2.34 -10.60 13.94
C HIS A 307 3.12 -10.46 15.26
N THR A 308 4.08 -9.53 15.33
CA THR A 308 4.95 -9.29 16.49
C THR A 308 4.27 -8.48 17.60
N VAL A 309 3.16 -7.81 17.28
CA VAL A 309 2.30 -7.12 18.25
C VAL A 309 1.34 -8.14 18.86
N ASN A 310 1.38 -8.26 20.18
CA ASN A 310 0.52 -9.14 20.99
C ASN A 310 -0.03 -8.38 22.20
N ASP A 311 -0.88 -9.04 23.00
CA ASP A 311 -1.54 -8.42 24.15
C ASP A 311 -0.55 -7.72 25.11
N ALA A 312 0.61 -8.33 25.38
CA ALA A 312 1.60 -7.76 26.29
C ALA A 312 2.28 -6.52 25.69
N VAL A 313 2.54 -6.51 24.38
CA VAL A 313 3.09 -5.34 23.66
C VAL A 313 2.09 -4.18 23.68
N LEU A 314 0.82 -4.44 23.34
CA LEU A 314 -0.22 -3.41 23.28
C LEU A 314 -0.54 -2.83 24.66
N GLN A 315 -0.47 -3.62 25.73
CA GLN A 315 -0.57 -3.15 27.12
C GLN A 315 0.59 -2.24 27.56
N THR A 316 1.63 -2.05 26.73
CA THR A 316 2.66 -1.03 26.93
C THR A 316 2.44 0.25 26.12
N MET A 317 1.34 0.35 25.36
CA MET A 317 0.97 1.57 24.66
C MET A 317 0.65 2.69 25.67
N PRO A 318 1.27 3.87 25.55
CA PRO A 318 0.99 5.00 26.41
C PRO A 318 -0.37 5.63 26.05
N ASP A 319 -0.85 6.56 26.89
CA ASP A 319 -1.98 7.40 26.55
C ASP A 319 -1.64 8.27 25.32
N LEU A 320 -2.33 8.02 24.20
CA LEU A 320 -2.21 8.77 22.95
C LEU A 320 -3.48 9.62 22.75
N PRO A 321 -3.56 10.83 23.35
CA PRO A 321 -4.81 11.59 23.42
C PRO A 321 -5.28 12.16 22.08
N GLN A 322 -4.43 12.16 21.05
CA GLN A 322 -4.78 12.59 19.69
C GLN A 322 -5.06 11.41 18.74
N LEU A 323 -4.99 10.15 19.20
CA LEU A 323 -5.09 8.98 18.33
C LEU A 323 -6.54 8.78 17.86
N GLU A 324 -6.75 8.99 16.55
CA GLU A 324 -8.03 8.89 15.86
C GLU A 324 -8.16 7.56 15.09
N ALA A 325 -7.06 6.96 14.62
CA ALA A 325 -7.10 5.74 13.81
C ALA A 325 -5.99 4.75 14.19
N LEU A 326 -6.36 3.49 14.44
CA LEU A 326 -5.45 2.40 14.82
C LEU A 326 -5.67 1.17 13.94
N SER A 327 -4.61 0.62 13.35
CA SER A 327 -4.63 -0.73 12.77
C SER A 327 -3.79 -1.67 13.61
N LEU A 328 -4.41 -2.75 14.07
CA LEU A 328 -3.81 -3.93 14.70
C LEU A 328 -3.89 -5.13 13.75
N LYS A 329 -4.01 -4.89 12.43
CA LYS A 329 -4.24 -5.96 11.46
C LYS A 329 -3.09 -6.96 11.40
N SER A 330 -3.40 -8.24 11.25
CA SER A 330 -2.39 -9.33 11.27
C SER A 330 -1.57 -9.39 12.56
N SER A 331 -2.05 -8.84 13.67
CA SER A 331 -1.40 -8.96 14.98
C SER A 331 -1.87 -10.19 15.75
N THR A 332 -1.08 -10.65 16.72
CA THR A 332 -1.43 -11.77 17.63
C THR A 332 -2.19 -11.26 18.87
N ILE A 333 -3.07 -10.28 18.66
CA ILE A 333 -3.94 -9.71 19.68
C ILE A 333 -5.16 -10.61 19.90
N THR A 334 -5.46 -10.89 21.16
CA THR A 334 -6.65 -11.61 21.62
C THR A 334 -7.64 -10.64 22.27
N ASP A 335 -8.80 -11.15 22.68
CA ASP A 335 -9.79 -10.39 23.47
C ASP A 335 -9.18 -9.59 24.63
N LYS A 336 -8.13 -10.10 25.29
CA LYS A 336 -7.48 -9.42 26.41
C LYS A 336 -6.66 -8.19 25.97
N GLY A 337 -6.11 -8.17 24.77
CA GLY A 337 -5.35 -7.02 24.26
C GLY A 337 -6.20 -5.76 24.15
N LEU A 338 -7.50 -5.90 23.85
CA LEU A 338 -8.44 -4.79 23.74
C LEU A 338 -8.62 -3.98 25.04
N ASP A 339 -8.27 -4.53 26.21
CA ASP A 339 -8.30 -3.78 27.48
C ASP A 339 -7.35 -2.56 27.46
N ALA A 340 -6.29 -2.59 26.64
CA ALA A 340 -5.38 -1.45 26.46
C ALA A 340 -6.05 -0.27 25.72
N LEU A 341 -7.11 -0.53 24.94
CA LEU A 341 -7.76 0.50 24.11
C LEU A 341 -8.76 1.36 24.89
N VAL A 342 -9.18 0.95 26.10
CA VAL A 342 -10.20 1.63 26.93
C VAL A 342 -9.84 3.09 27.24
N HIS A 343 -8.56 3.44 27.21
CA HIS A 343 -8.05 4.80 27.44
C HIS A 343 -8.00 5.67 26.17
N VAL A 344 -8.03 5.08 24.97
CA VAL A 344 -7.93 5.76 23.66
C VAL A 344 -9.29 6.31 23.22
N LYS A 345 -9.84 7.25 24.00
CA LYS A 345 -11.24 7.70 23.86
C LYS A 345 -11.57 8.46 22.58
N ASN A 346 -10.57 8.95 21.85
CA ASN A 346 -10.76 9.66 20.58
C ASN A 346 -10.67 8.73 19.35
N LEU A 347 -10.52 7.43 19.55
CA LEU A 347 -10.40 6.47 18.46
C LEU A 347 -11.69 6.41 17.63
N SER A 348 -11.60 6.86 16.38
CA SER A 348 -12.64 6.90 15.36
C SER A 348 -12.54 5.74 14.37
N GLU A 349 -11.35 5.19 14.11
CA GLU A 349 -11.16 4.06 13.19
C GLU A 349 -10.33 2.95 13.84
N LEU A 350 -10.82 1.71 13.80
CA LEU A 350 -10.13 0.54 14.35
C LEU A 350 -10.17 -0.62 13.35
N ASP A 351 -8.99 -1.09 12.93
CA ASP A 351 -8.83 -2.28 12.09
C ASP A 351 -8.28 -3.46 12.93
N LEU A 352 -9.09 -4.51 13.07
CA LEU A 352 -8.79 -5.77 13.79
C LEU A 352 -8.79 -6.97 12.83
N GLN A 353 -8.62 -6.78 11.51
CA GLN A 353 -8.51 -7.92 10.60
C GLN A 353 -7.35 -8.84 10.97
N PHE A 354 -7.56 -10.12 10.74
CA PHE A 354 -6.54 -11.15 10.87
C PHE A 354 -5.94 -11.20 12.29
N THR A 355 -6.78 -10.94 13.31
CA THR A 355 -6.50 -11.05 14.75
C THR A 355 -7.33 -12.17 15.40
N GLU A 356 -7.06 -12.50 16.67
CA GLU A 356 -7.74 -13.56 17.43
C GLU A 356 -8.93 -13.04 18.27
N ILE A 357 -9.59 -11.97 17.81
CA ILE A 357 -10.75 -11.37 18.50
C ILE A 357 -12.02 -12.20 18.31
N THR A 358 -12.65 -12.56 19.43
CA THR A 358 -13.89 -13.34 19.48
C THR A 358 -15.13 -12.48 19.78
N ASN A 359 -16.30 -13.11 19.78
CA ASN A 359 -17.54 -12.57 20.37
C ASN A 359 -17.34 -11.87 21.73
N SER A 360 -16.44 -12.38 22.59
CA SER A 360 -16.20 -11.80 23.93
C SER A 360 -15.38 -10.52 23.83
N GLY A 361 -14.40 -10.44 22.94
CA GLY A 361 -13.60 -9.23 22.71
C GLY A 361 -14.43 -8.05 22.22
N LEU A 362 -15.46 -8.29 21.40
CA LEU A 362 -16.36 -7.23 20.93
C LEU A 362 -17.11 -6.52 22.08
N THR A 363 -17.28 -7.14 23.25
CA THR A 363 -17.84 -6.48 24.44
C THR A 363 -16.92 -5.39 25.01
N ARG A 364 -15.60 -5.52 24.83
CA ARG A 364 -14.59 -4.58 25.35
C ARG A 364 -14.47 -3.31 24.51
N LEU A 365 -15.14 -3.26 23.34
CA LEU A 365 -15.20 -2.06 22.51
C LEU A 365 -16.24 -1.05 23.00
N GLU A 366 -17.16 -1.42 23.90
CA GLU A 366 -18.22 -0.53 24.42
C GLU A 366 -17.74 0.85 24.93
N PRO A 367 -16.56 1.01 25.57
CA PRO A 367 -16.04 2.33 25.96
C PRO A 367 -15.67 3.26 24.79
N LEU A 368 -15.46 2.73 23.58
CA LEU A 368 -15.00 3.46 22.39
C LEU A 368 -16.14 4.20 21.69
N GLN A 369 -16.80 5.10 22.41
CA GLN A 369 -18.00 5.82 21.92
C GLN A 369 -17.72 6.84 20.80
N GLN A 370 -16.46 7.03 20.39
CA GLN A 370 -16.09 7.78 19.19
C GLN A 370 -15.91 6.91 17.95
N LEU A 371 -15.95 5.57 18.09
CA LEU A 371 -15.64 4.65 17.01
C LEU A 371 -16.68 4.75 15.89
N ARG A 372 -16.20 5.18 14.72
CA ARG A 372 -16.96 5.47 13.50
C ARG A 372 -16.82 4.37 12.46
N LEU A 373 -15.63 3.80 12.37
CA LEU A 373 -15.27 2.73 11.44
C LEU A 373 -14.65 1.57 12.22
N LEU A 374 -15.22 0.38 12.09
CA LEU A 374 -14.67 -0.86 12.64
C LEU A 374 -14.47 -1.88 11.52
N VAL A 375 -13.28 -2.49 11.46
CA VAL A 375 -12.99 -3.58 10.53
C VAL A 375 -12.63 -4.86 11.29
N LEU A 376 -13.24 -5.98 10.89
CA LEU A 376 -13.16 -7.28 11.55
C LEU A 376 -12.97 -8.41 10.53
N GLY A 377 -12.51 -9.55 11.03
CA GLY A 377 -12.58 -10.83 10.32
C GLY A 377 -11.23 -11.49 10.07
N TYR A 378 -11.26 -12.82 9.93
CA TYR A 378 -10.09 -13.66 9.71
C TYR A 378 -10.50 -14.81 8.75
N PRO A 379 -10.00 -14.84 7.50
CA PRO A 379 -10.43 -15.81 6.48
C PRO A 379 -10.24 -17.28 6.91
N GLY A 380 -9.11 -17.58 7.57
CA GLY A 380 -8.79 -18.90 8.12
C GLY A 380 -9.43 -19.26 9.48
N HIS A 381 -10.14 -18.36 10.17
CA HIS A 381 -10.68 -18.59 11.52
C HIS A 381 -12.17 -18.22 11.61
N THR A 382 -12.98 -18.99 10.88
CA THR A 382 -14.43 -18.75 10.71
C THR A 382 -15.31 -18.89 11.95
N GLU A 383 -14.76 -19.24 13.11
CA GLU A 383 -15.50 -19.49 14.36
C GLU A 383 -15.40 -18.36 15.40
N LEU A 384 -14.51 -17.38 15.19
CA LEU A 384 -14.20 -16.35 16.21
C LEU A 384 -15.41 -15.43 16.50
N ILE A 385 -16.04 -14.93 15.44
CA ILE A 385 -17.19 -14.03 15.49
C ILE A 385 -18.39 -14.73 14.85
N THR A 386 -19.34 -15.18 15.66
CA THR A 386 -20.44 -16.07 15.26
C THR A 386 -21.71 -15.84 16.11
N GLY A 387 -22.85 -16.34 15.64
CA GLY A 387 -24.15 -16.19 16.30
C GLY A 387 -24.44 -14.72 16.59
N LYS A 388 -24.81 -14.40 17.83
CA LYS A 388 -25.06 -13.03 18.28
C LYS A 388 -23.79 -12.21 18.57
N GLY A 389 -22.65 -12.54 17.94
CA GLY A 389 -21.38 -11.83 18.13
C GLY A 389 -21.44 -10.32 17.92
N LEU A 390 -22.33 -9.86 17.03
CA LEU A 390 -22.52 -8.43 16.74
C LEU A 390 -23.39 -7.68 17.76
N GLU A 391 -24.00 -8.36 18.74
CA GLU A 391 -24.86 -7.73 19.76
C GLU A 391 -24.19 -6.55 20.51
N PRO A 392 -22.89 -6.61 20.91
CA PRO A 392 -22.23 -5.50 21.59
C PRO A 392 -22.07 -4.25 20.73
N LEU A 393 -21.98 -4.39 19.39
CA LEU A 393 -21.82 -3.25 18.49
C LEU A 393 -23.04 -2.31 18.50
N THR A 394 -24.20 -2.79 18.94
CA THR A 394 -25.41 -1.97 19.17
C THR A 394 -25.21 -0.89 20.24
N LYS A 395 -24.15 -0.99 21.07
CA LYS A 395 -23.77 0.00 22.08
C LYS A 395 -22.89 1.12 21.54
N LEU A 396 -22.35 1.00 20.33
CA LEU A 396 -21.46 2.00 19.74
C LEU A 396 -22.30 3.10 19.08
N SER A 397 -22.47 4.22 19.79
CA SER A 397 -23.38 5.31 19.39
C SER A 397 -22.94 6.11 18.16
N ARG A 398 -21.72 5.88 17.64
CA ARG A 398 -21.15 6.59 16.48
C ARG A 398 -20.69 5.68 15.34
N LEU A 399 -20.90 4.36 15.42
CA LEU A 399 -20.43 3.43 14.40
C LEU A 399 -21.23 3.63 13.10
N GLU A 400 -20.60 4.23 12.09
CA GLU A 400 -21.16 4.51 10.76
C GLU A 400 -20.86 3.38 9.77
N VAL A 401 -19.67 2.79 9.87
CA VAL A 401 -19.13 1.86 8.88
C VAL A 401 -18.62 0.60 9.57
N LEU A 402 -19.10 -0.57 9.12
CA LEU A 402 -18.64 -1.87 9.59
C LEU A 402 -18.17 -2.72 8.41
N ASP A 403 -16.89 -3.09 8.40
CA ASP A 403 -16.33 -4.05 7.44
C ASP A 403 -16.15 -5.41 8.13
N ILE A 404 -16.93 -6.38 7.65
CA ILE A 404 -16.97 -7.78 8.09
C ILE A 404 -16.82 -8.72 6.89
N ASP A 405 -16.16 -8.29 5.81
CA ASP A 405 -15.99 -9.12 4.59
C ASP A 405 -15.29 -10.46 4.85
N TYR A 406 -14.39 -10.46 5.84
CA TYR A 406 -13.64 -11.64 6.30
C TYR A 406 -14.22 -12.32 7.54
N VAL A 407 -15.44 -11.97 7.96
CA VAL A 407 -16.20 -12.75 8.96
C VAL A 407 -17.09 -13.75 8.24
N ASN A 408 -17.21 -14.97 8.77
CA ASN A 408 -18.09 -15.98 8.17
C ASN A 408 -19.57 -15.67 8.43
N ALA A 409 -20.17 -14.92 7.51
CA ALA A 409 -21.55 -14.49 7.56
C ALA A 409 -22.57 -15.65 7.66
N GLU A 410 -22.25 -16.84 7.15
CA GLU A 410 -23.12 -18.02 7.29
C GLU A 410 -23.47 -18.29 8.74
N LYS A 411 -22.49 -18.12 9.63
CA LYS A 411 -22.60 -18.40 11.07
C LYS A 411 -23.07 -17.20 11.88
N LEU A 412 -23.35 -16.05 11.26
CA LEU A 412 -23.56 -14.77 11.93
C LEU A 412 -25.04 -14.36 11.96
N ASP A 413 -25.53 -13.95 13.13
CA ASP A 413 -26.83 -13.28 13.24
C ASP A 413 -26.65 -11.82 12.82
N LEU A 414 -27.28 -11.43 11.70
CA LEU A 414 -27.16 -10.08 11.14
C LEU A 414 -28.16 -9.08 11.77
N ARG A 415 -29.18 -9.55 12.50
CA ARG A 415 -30.21 -8.70 13.12
C ARG A 415 -29.69 -7.63 14.11
N PRO A 416 -28.54 -7.79 14.81
CA PRO A 416 -27.95 -6.70 15.57
C PRO A 416 -27.62 -5.46 14.72
N LEU A 417 -27.29 -5.62 13.43
CA LEU A 417 -26.96 -4.50 12.53
C LEU A 417 -28.15 -3.53 12.38
N ALA A 418 -29.38 -4.04 12.36
CA ALA A 418 -30.58 -3.20 12.32
C ALA A 418 -30.69 -2.25 13.53
N ARG A 419 -30.13 -2.67 14.68
CA ARG A 419 -30.18 -1.97 15.97
C ARG A 419 -28.95 -1.09 16.25
N CYS A 420 -27.96 -1.05 15.36
CA CYS A 420 -26.83 -0.13 15.47
C CYS A 420 -27.28 1.29 15.04
N PRO A 421 -27.35 2.29 15.95
CA PRO A 421 -28.13 3.50 15.73
C PRO A 421 -27.60 4.42 14.63
N SER A 422 -26.29 4.44 14.41
CA SER A 422 -25.62 5.32 13.43
C SER A 422 -25.08 4.58 12.21
N LEU A 423 -25.30 3.27 12.10
CA LEU A 423 -24.71 2.46 11.04
C LEU A 423 -25.36 2.79 9.70
N VAL A 424 -24.52 3.10 8.70
CA VAL A 424 -24.90 3.51 7.34
C VAL A 424 -24.37 2.52 6.30
N GLU A 425 -23.14 2.05 6.46
CA GLU A 425 -22.46 1.21 5.47
C GLU A 425 -21.93 -0.09 6.08
N VAL A 426 -22.18 -1.20 5.41
CA VAL A 426 -21.65 -2.52 5.77
C VAL A 426 -20.95 -3.13 4.58
N ILE A 427 -19.72 -3.62 4.79
CA ILE A 427 -19.07 -4.54 3.86
C ILE A 427 -19.24 -5.94 4.43
N LEU A 428 -19.77 -6.82 3.59
CA LEU A 428 -20.19 -8.16 3.94
C LEU A 428 -20.01 -9.04 2.71
N ASN A 429 -19.25 -10.13 2.82
CA ASN A 429 -19.31 -11.18 1.82
C ASN A 429 -20.58 -11.99 2.09
N PHE A 430 -21.42 -12.18 1.06
CA PHE A 430 -22.63 -12.98 1.24
C PHE A 430 -22.32 -14.48 1.39
N GLY A 431 -21.37 -15.04 0.65
CA GLY A 431 -21.12 -16.49 0.64
C GLY A 431 -22.24 -17.32 -0.01
N SER A 432 -23.50 -17.15 0.41
CA SER A 432 -24.69 -17.83 -0.09
C SER A 432 -25.90 -16.92 -0.27
N ASP A 433 -26.98 -17.50 -0.83
CA ASP A 433 -28.29 -16.86 -0.91
C ASP A 433 -29.02 -16.79 0.45
N ASP A 434 -28.61 -17.56 1.46
CA ASP A 434 -29.24 -17.52 2.80
C ASP A 434 -28.82 -16.25 3.56
N VAL A 435 -27.52 -15.96 3.58
CA VAL A 435 -26.99 -14.70 4.11
C VAL A 435 -27.58 -13.50 3.36
N ARG A 436 -27.79 -13.61 2.04
CA ARG A 436 -28.46 -12.56 1.25
C ARG A 436 -29.90 -12.31 1.74
N LYS A 437 -30.65 -13.35 2.10
CA LYS A 437 -32.01 -13.22 2.66
C LYS A 437 -31.98 -12.58 4.05
N ARG A 438 -31.10 -13.05 4.95
CA ARG A 438 -30.90 -12.43 6.28
C ARG A 438 -30.50 -10.95 6.18
N TRP A 439 -29.71 -10.59 5.17
CA TRP A 439 -29.39 -9.19 4.88
C TRP A 439 -30.61 -8.39 4.38
N GLN A 440 -31.45 -8.98 3.53
CA GLN A 440 -32.70 -8.34 3.08
C GLN A 440 -33.67 -8.12 4.26
N GLU A 441 -33.76 -9.03 5.22
CA GLU A 441 -34.54 -8.86 6.46
C GLU A 441 -34.04 -7.64 7.26
N VAL A 442 -32.72 -7.49 7.44
CA VAL A 442 -32.11 -6.31 8.06
C VAL A 442 -32.45 -5.02 7.30
N GLN A 443 -32.46 -5.05 5.96
CA GLN A 443 -32.84 -3.89 5.14
C GLN A 443 -34.35 -3.58 5.16
N VAL A 444 -35.22 -4.51 5.53
CA VAL A 444 -36.64 -4.21 5.78
C VAL A 444 -36.80 -3.42 7.09
N GLU A 445 -35.99 -3.72 8.11
CA GLU A 445 -35.96 -2.96 9.36
C GLU A 445 -35.21 -1.62 9.24
N ARG A 446 -34.17 -1.54 8.39
CA ARG A 446 -33.33 -0.35 8.15
C ARG A 446 -33.09 -0.11 6.64
N PRO A 447 -34.06 0.46 5.90
CA PRO A 447 -33.97 0.63 4.45
C PRO A 447 -32.82 1.52 3.95
N GLU A 448 -32.29 2.39 4.81
CA GLU A 448 -31.17 3.27 4.50
C GLU A 448 -29.80 2.61 4.67
N LEU A 449 -29.73 1.43 5.29
CA LEU A 449 -28.48 0.69 5.50
C LEU A 449 -27.98 0.09 4.19
N LYS A 450 -26.77 0.50 3.78
CA LYS A 450 -26.18 0.14 2.48
C LYS A 450 -25.16 -0.98 2.63
N LYS A 451 -25.21 -1.93 1.70
CA LYS A 451 -24.07 -2.79 1.42
C LYS A 451 -23.12 -2.07 0.46
N VAL A 452 -21.86 -1.91 0.84
CA VAL A 452 -20.80 -1.39 -0.05
C VAL A 452 -19.78 -2.48 -0.39
N GLN A 453 -18.87 -2.20 -1.33
CA GLN A 453 -17.91 -3.18 -1.85
C GLN A 453 -16.51 -3.04 -1.25
N ASN A 454 -16.11 -1.84 -0.84
CA ASN A 454 -14.77 -1.59 -0.29
C ASN A 454 -14.76 -0.26 0.48
N ILE A 455 -13.93 -0.19 1.53
CA ILE A 455 -13.54 1.03 2.23
C ILE A 455 -12.02 1.04 2.38
N ILE A 456 -11.45 2.24 2.43
CA ILE A 456 -10.03 2.44 2.70
C ILE A 456 -9.93 3.21 4.01
N PRO A 457 -9.83 2.52 5.17
CA PRO A 457 -9.51 3.16 6.44
C PRO A 457 -8.25 4.00 6.31
N VAL A 458 -8.14 5.08 7.10
CA VAL A 458 -6.98 5.98 7.06
C VAL A 458 -5.68 5.22 7.35
N THR A 459 -5.74 4.23 8.25
CA THR A 459 -4.62 3.33 8.56
C THR A 459 -4.20 2.45 7.38
N ARG A 460 -5.13 2.02 6.51
CA ARG A 460 -4.81 1.28 5.28
C ARG A 460 -4.08 2.14 4.23
N LEU A 461 -4.07 3.48 4.36
CA LEU A 461 -3.18 4.34 3.56
C LEU A 461 -1.70 4.13 3.92
N LEU A 462 -1.41 3.69 5.15
CA LEU A 462 -0.07 3.24 5.57
C LEU A 462 0.17 1.77 5.16
N GLU A 463 -0.88 0.94 5.05
CA GLU A 463 -0.77 -0.47 4.60
C GLU A 463 -0.48 -0.65 3.12
N LYS A 464 -0.76 0.34 2.27
CA LYS A 464 -0.35 0.32 0.85
C LYS A 464 1.15 0.13 0.65
N TYR A 465 1.96 0.34 1.69
CA TYR A 465 3.42 0.16 1.71
C TYR A 465 3.87 -1.11 2.46
N PHE A 466 2.95 -1.95 2.94
CA PHE A 466 3.23 -3.26 3.53
C PHE A 466 2.65 -4.39 2.66
N ALA A 467 1.40 -4.23 2.19
CA ALA A 467 0.69 -5.23 1.40
C ALA A 467 1.26 -5.45 -0.01
N SER A 468 1.90 -4.44 -0.61
CA SER A 468 2.49 -4.50 -1.96
C SER A 468 3.74 -5.39 -2.06
N TYR A 469 4.29 -5.86 -0.94
CA TYR A 469 5.62 -6.49 -0.88
C TYR A 469 5.62 -7.93 -0.34
N GLY A 470 4.45 -8.54 -0.12
CA GLY A 470 4.35 -9.89 0.48
C GLY A 470 4.88 -9.96 1.92
N VAL A 471 4.96 -8.80 2.59
CA VAL A 471 5.45 -8.63 3.96
C VAL A 471 4.39 -9.02 5.00
N ILE A 472 3.11 -9.01 4.59
CA ILE A 472 2.02 -9.67 5.29
C ILE A 472 1.76 -10.99 4.54
N PRO A 473 1.74 -12.16 5.22
CA PRO A 473 1.42 -13.46 4.62
C PRO A 473 0.04 -13.54 3.97
#